data_AF-X6D228-F1
#
_entry.id   AF-X6D228-F1
#
_cell.length_a   1.000
_cell.length_b   1.000
_cell.length_c   1.000
_cell.angle_alpha   90.00
_cell.angle_beta   90.00
_cell.angle_gamma   90.00
#
_symmetry.space_group_name_H-M   'P 1'
#
loop_
_entity.id
_entity.type
_entity.pdbx_description
1 polymer ?
#
loop_
_entity_poly.entity_id
_entity_poly.type
_entity_poly.pdbx_seq_one_letter_code
_entity_poly.pdbx_strand_id
1 'polypeptide(L)'
;MPRRSSLPVTFIVPTLVILLILSMVPTLYAIVIALQNRELSSTAYSYVWLSNFYDLFFDRRFLNAVWVSVKWEVVTVVATMAVAIGLGVLMFEVASPRLRNIYCLLFIVPVLLPRVSAAFVWKFAYHPLYGIATYPYRLLTGGLIFDPLSKPATALFAVASVDVWQWGLFFAVIVLKLLETLPPQPIEAARLDHARHWQIHAYVTLPMLKAPLISLMFVKMIESLRSFDLIYVMTRGGPGVATETLDMYAFSQGFIESGKVSYASAMAVLMMIATVITFTMLWKRVQA
;
A
#
# COMPACT_ATOMS: atom_id res chain seq x y z
N MET A 1 -8.40 -4.89 -48.06
CA MET A 1 -8.73 -4.45 -46.69
C MET A 1 -8.70 -5.68 -45.78
N PRO A 2 -7.74 -5.82 -44.85
CA PRO A 2 -7.64 -7.05 -44.07
C PRO A 2 -8.85 -7.14 -43.14
N ARG A 3 -9.60 -8.25 -43.19
CA ARG A 3 -10.65 -8.59 -42.23
C ARG A 3 -10.03 -8.56 -40.83
N ARG A 4 -10.32 -7.51 -40.03
CA ARG A 4 -10.06 -7.52 -38.59
C ARG A 4 -10.80 -8.72 -38.02
N SER A 5 -10.07 -9.74 -37.58
CA SER A 5 -10.67 -10.92 -36.96
C SER A 5 -11.44 -10.46 -35.72
N SER A 6 -12.69 -10.91 -35.57
CA SER A 6 -13.50 -10.67 -34.37
C SER A 6 -13.05 -11.49 -33.17
N LEU A 7 -12.06 -12.39 -33.35
CA LEU A 7 -11.58 -13.32 -32.32
C LEU A 7 -11.10 -12.62 -31.03
N PRO A 8 -10.31 -11.52 -31.07
CA PRO A 8 -9.95 -10.81 -29.84
C PRO A 8 -11.18 -10.25 -29.12
N VAL A 9 -12.17 -9.76 -29.87
CA VAL A 9 -13.42 -9.23 -29.31
C VAL A 9 -14.21 -10.36 -28.65
N THR A 10 -14.38 -11.49 -29.33
CA THR A 10 -15.13 -12.65 -28.81
C THR A 10 -14.53 -13.20 -27.51
N PHE A 11 -13.20 -13.20 -27.35
CA PHE A 11 -12.56 -13.69 -26.13
C PHE A 11 -12.45 -12.65 -25.01
N ILE A 12 -12.26 -11.37 -25.34
CA ILE A 12 -12.06 -10.32 -24.34
C ILE A 12 -13.40 -9.79 -23.80
N VAL A 13 -14.42 -9.66 -24.65
CA VAL A 13 -15.69 -9.02 -24.29
C VAL A 13 -16.39 -9.72 -23.11
N PRO A 14 -16.54 -11.06 -23.07
CA PRO A 14 -17.23 -11.72 -21.95
C PRO A 14 -16.55 -11.42 -20.60
N THR A 15 -15.21 -11.47 -20.55
CA THR A 15 -14.43 -11.17 -19.35
C THR A 15 -14.57 -9.71 -18.96
N LEU A 16 -14.47 -8.77 -19.90
CA LEU A 16 -14.66 -7.34 -19.63
C LEU A 16 -16.07 -7.03 -19.14
N VAL A 17 -17.10 -7.64 -19.71
CA VAL A 17 -18.49 -7.46 -19.30
C VAL A 17 -18.68 -7.95 -17.86
N ILE A 18 -18.18 -9.14 -17.52
CA ILE A 18 -18.27 -9.66 -16.15
C ILE A 18 -17.56 -8.74 -15.17
N LEU A 19 -16.31 -8.33 -15.47
CA LEU A 19 -15.55 -7.41 -14.62
C LEU A 19 -16.24 -6.06 -14.46
N LEU A 20 -16.82 -5.53 -15.54
CA LEU A 20 -17.52 -4.24 -15.53
C LEU A 20 -18.81 -4.33 -14.71
N ILE A 21 -19.58 -5.41 -14.82
CA ILE A 21 -20.77 -5.62 -13.99
C ILE A 21 -20.38 -5.75 -12.51
N LEU A 22 -19.44 -6.63 -12.19
CA LEU A 22 -19.03 -6.89 -10.80
C LEU A 22 -18.39 -5.68 -10.12
N SER A 23 -17.75 -4.79 -10.87
CA SER A 23 -17.16 -3.56 -10.33
C SER A 23 -18.13 -2.37 -10.32
N MET A 24 -18.82 -2.11 -11.43
CA MET A 24 -19.65 -0.91 -11.59
C MET A 24 -20.95 -1.00 -10.81
N VAL A 25 -21.61 -2.16 -10.74
CA VAL A 25 -22.87 -2.31 -10.02
C VAL A 25 -22.74 -1.93 -8.53
N PRO A 26 -21.81 -2.52 -7.74
CA PRO A 26 -21.66 -2.13 -6.34
C PRO A 26 -21.15 -0.69 -6.18
N THR A 27 -20.31 -0.21 -7.11
CA THR A 27 -19.82 1.18 -7.08
C THR A 27 -20.96 2.18 -7.26
N LEU A 28 -21.82 1.98 -8.26
CA LEU A 28 -23.00 2.82 -8.49
C LEU A 28 -23.97 2.72 -7.32
N TYR A 29 -24.16 1.53 -6.75
CA TYR A 29 -25.02 1.35 -5.59
C TYR A 29 -24.47 2.08 -4.34
N ALA A 30 -23.17 2.07 -4.11
CA ALA A 30 -22.52 2.84 -3.06
C ALA A 30 -22.70 4.35 -3.25
N ILE A 31 -22.62 4.84 -4.50
CA ILE A 31 -22.91 6.25 -4.82
C ILE A 31 -24.36 6.60 -4.48
N VAL A 32 -25.32 5.73 -4.80
CA VAL A 32 -26.73 5.96 -4.47
C VAL A 32 -26.94 5.97 -2.96
N ILE A 33 -26.36 5.03 -2.21
CA ILE A 33 -26.45 4.98 -0.74
C ILE A 33 -25.80 6.23 -0.10
N ALA A 34 -24.71 6.74 -0.67
CA ALA A 34 -24.06 7.95 -0.18
C ALA A 34 -24.96 9.20 -0.22
N LEU A 35 -25.98 9.21 -1.11
CA LEU A 35 -26.96 10.29 -1.24
C LEU A 35 -28.21 10.11 -0.36
N GLN A 36 -28.26 9.04 0.41
CA GLN A 36 -29.38 8.69 1.28
C GLN A 36 -29.01 8.91 2.74
N ASN A 37 -30.01 9.06 3.61
CA ASN A 37 -29.88 8.80 5.04
C ASN A 37 -30.35 7.38 5.27
N ARG A 38 -29.41 6.48 5.52
CA ARG A 38 -29.64 5.04 5.65
C ARG A 38 -28.71 4.42 6.67
N GLU A 39 -29.30 3.61 7.53
CA GLU A 39 -28.63 2.85 8.60
C GLU A 39 -28.87 1.34 8.42
N LEU A 40 -28.01 0.49 9.00
CA LEU A 40 -28.20 -0.97 8.98
C LEU A 40 -29.37 -1.44 9.86
N SER A 41 -29.66 -0.68 10.92
CA SER A 41 -30.65 -1.00 11.96
C SER A 41 -32.10 -0.82 11.49
N SER A 42 -32.32 -0.08 10.41
CA SER A 42 -33.65 0.32 9.93
C SER A 42 -33.79 0.10 8.43
N THR A 43 -34.99 -0.30 8.00
CA THR A 43 -35.35 -0.38 6.58
C THR A 43 -35.77 0.97 6.00
N ALA A 44 -36.04 1.96 6.86
CA ALA A 44 -36.39 3.31 6.44
C ALA A 44 -35.17 4.02 5.85
N TYR A 45 -35.38 4.74 4.76
CA TYR A 45 -34.38 5.60 4.16
C TYR A 45 -35.03 6.87 3.63
N SER A 46 -34.26 7.96 3.58
CA SER A 46 -34.66 9.20 2.92
C SER A 46 -33.52 9.72 2.05
N TYR A 47 -33.83 10.52 1.03
CA TYR A 47 -32.78 11.16 0.23
C TYR A 47 -32.34 12.46 0.88
N VAL A 48 -31.05 12.58 1.18
CA VAL A 48 -30.42 13.78 1.76
C VAL A 48 -29.39 14.40 0.83
N TRP A 49 -29.20 13.81 -0.36
CA TRP A 49 -28.32 14.31 -1.41
C TRP A 49 -26.89 14.50 -0.90
N LEU A 50 -26.38 15.73 -0.89
CA LEU A 50 -25.00 16.05 -0.53
C LEU A 50 -24.78 16.28 0.98
N SER A 51 -25.81 16.12 1.83
CA SER A 51 -25.66 16.37 3.28
C SER A 51 -24.55 15.53 3.91
N ASN A 52 -24.49 14.22 3.63
CA ASN A 52 -23.44 13.35 4.17
C ASN A 52 -22.04 13.85 3.79
N PHE A 53 -21.86 14.37 2.57
CA PHE A 53 -20.60 14.93 2.11
C PHE A 53 -20.25 16.24 2.82
N TYR A 54 -21.25 17.10 3.05
CA TYR A 54 -21.07 18.34 3.81
C TYR A 54 -20.63 18.05 5.24
N ASP A 55 -21.29 17.10 5.91
CA ASP A 55 -21.00 16.73 7.30
C ASP A 55 -19.57 16.19 7.46
N LEU A 56 -19.06 15.44 6.47
CA LEU A 56 -17.69 14.94 6.46
C LEU A 56 -16.63 16.05 6.55
N PHE A 57 -16.86 17.21 5.94
CA PHE A 57 -15.88 18.31 5.98
C PHE A 57 -15.71 18.92 7.37
N PHE A 58 -16.70 18.75 8.26
CA PHE A 58 -16.66 19.24 9.64
C PHE A 58 -16.33 18.16 10.66
N ASP A 59 -16.24 16.90 10.22
CA ASP A 59 -15.91 15.77 11.07
C ASP A 59 -14.40 15.70 11.33
N ARG A 60 -14.01 16.02 12.58
CA ARG A 60 -12.61 15.99 13.01
C ARG A 60 -11.98 14.60 12.91
N ARG A 61 -12.76 13.54 13.11
CA ARG A 61 -12.27 12.16 13.02
C ARG A 61 -12.05 11.77 11.56
N PHE A 62 -12.93 12.19 10.66
CA PHE A 62 -12.72 12.06 9.22
C PHE A 62 -11.44 12.78 8.78
N LEU A 63 -11.24 14.04 9.16
CA LEU A 63 -10.02 14.79 8.81
C LEU A 63 -8.74 14.13 9.37
N ASN A 64 -8.82 13.59 10.59
CA ASN A 64 -7.73 12.77 11.14
C ASN A 64 -7.48 11.51 10.29
N ALA A 65 -8.53 10.79 9.88
CA ALA A 65 -8.41 9.60 9.06
C ALA A 65 -7.82 9.90 7.67
N VAL A 66 -8.17 11.04 7.06
CA VAL A 66 -7.52 11.54 5.83
C VAL A 66 -6.02 11.72 6.07
N TRP A 67 -5.64 12.41 7.15
CA TRP A 67 -4.24 12.66 7.47
C TRP A 67 -3.45 11.38 7.76
N VAL A 68 -4.04 10.45 8.52
CA VAL A 68 -3.43 9.14 8.81
C VAL A 68 -3.28 8.33 7.53
N SER A 69 -4.26 8.32 6.62
CA SER A 69 -4.16 7.68 5.31
C SER A 69 -3.07 8.29 4.43
N VAL A 70 -2.95 9.62 4.37
CA VAL A 70 -1.88 10.28 3.60
C VAL A 70 -0.51 9.95 4.21
N LYS A 71 -0.40 10.00 5.55
CA LYS A 71 0.83 9.62 6.25
C LYS A 71 1.18 8.16 6.00
N TRP A 72 0.20 7.27 6.05
CA TRP A 72 0.35 5.85 5.73
C TRP A 72 0.87 5.67 4.30
N GLU A 73 0.21 6.27 3.32
CA GLU A 73 0.56 6.21 1.89
C GLU A 73 2.01 6.64 1.66
N VAL A 74 2.40 7.82 2.19
CA VAL A 74 3.75 8.35 2.00
C VAL A 74 4.79 7.47 2.68
N VAL A 75 4.55 7.07 3.93
CA VAL A 75 5.51 6.27 4.69
C VAL A 75 5.71 4.90 4.05
N THR A 76 4.62 4.20 3.70
CA THR A 76 4.70 2.85 3.13
C THR A 76 5.33 2.87 1.74
N VAL A 77 4.88 3.74 0.84
CA VAL A 77 5.41 3.83 -0.53
C VAL A 77 6.89 4.20 -0.51
N VAL A 78 7.28 5.25 0.22
CA VAL A 78 8.68 5.71 0.26
C VAL A 78 9.58 4.65 0.90
N ALA A 79 9.18 4.08 2.04
CA ALA A 79 9.97 3.06 2.71
C ALA A 79 10.08 1.77 1.88
N THR A 80 9.00 1.32 1.24
CA THR A 80 9.02 0.16 0.33
C THR A 80 9.99 0.40 -0.82
N MET A 81 9.94 1.56 -1.48
CA MET A 81 10.84 1.87 -2.60
C MET A 81 12.29 2.00 -2.13
N ALA A 82 12.54 2.61 -0.97
CA ALA A 82 13.88 2.72 -0.39
C ALA A 82 14.48 1.35 -0.06
N VAL A 83 13.70 0.47 0.60
CA VAL A 83 14.11 -0.90 0.92
C VAL A 83 14.32 -1.71 -0.36
N ALA A 84 13.41 -1.61 -1.34
CA ALA A 84 13.51 -2.32 -2.60
C ALA A 84 14.76 -1.94 -3.40
N ILE A 85 15.01 -0.64 -3.55
CA ILE A 85 16.20 -0.14 -4.26
C ILE A 85 17.46 -0.51 -3.49
N GLY A 86 17.50 -0.27 -2.19
CA GLY A 86 18.66 -0.55 -1.34
C GLY A 86 19.04 -2.03 -1.36
N LEU A 87 18.08 -2.92 -1.11
CA LEU A 87 18.32 -4.37 -1.11
C LEU A 87 18.57 -4.91 -2.52
N GLY A 88 17.85 -4.42 -3.55
CA GLY A 88 18.06 -4.82 -4.93
C GLY A 88 19.47 -4.51 -5.42
N VAL A 89 19.96 -3.30 -5.14
CA VAL A 89 21.35 -2.89 -5.44
C VAL A 89 22.36 -3.70 -4.62
N LEU A 90 22.11 -3.91 -3.32
CA LEU A 90 23.01 -4.69 -2.47
C LEU A 90 23.13 -6.16 -2.94
N MET A 91 22.02 -6.78 -3.32
CA MET A 91 22.03 -8.13 -3.90
C MET A 91 22.75 -8.16 -5.25
N PHE A 92 22.63 -7.09 -6.05
CA PHE A 92 23.32 -6.98 -7.33
C PHE A 92 24.84 -6.86 -7.14
N GLU A 93 25.34 -6.06 -6.21
CA GLU A 93 26.78 -5.85 -6.04
C GLU A 93 27.47 -6.98 -5.26
N VAL A 94 26.85 -7.48 -4.18
CA VAL A 94 27.55 -8.32 -3.19
C VAL A 94 27.26 -9.82 -3.37
N ALA A 95 26.06 -10.19 -3.84
CA ALA A 95 25.66 -11.59 -3.87
C ALA A 95 26.12 -12.29 -5.15
N SER A 96 26.70 -13.49 -4.98
CA SER A 96 27.01 -14.39 -6.09
C SER A 96 25.73 -14.86 -6.79
N PRO A 97 25.78 -15.32 -8.06
CA PRO A 97 24.58 -15.73 -8.80
C PRO A 97 23.73 -16.80 -8.07
N ARG A 98 24.38 -17.73 -7.36
CA ARG A 98 23.67 -18.75 -6.55
C ARG A 98 22.99 -18.13 -5.32
N LEU A 99 23.66 -17.22 -4.62
CA LEU A 99 23.10 -16.53 -3.45
C LEU A 99 21.95 -15.61 -3.84
N ARG A 100 22.04 -14.93 -5.00
CA ARG A 100 20.94 -14.11 -5.53
C ARG A 100 19.66 -14.93 -5.67
N ASN A 101 19.74 -16.14 -6.23
CA ASN A 101 18.57 -17.02 -6.37
C ASN A 101 17.99 -17.43 -5.01
N ILE A 102 18.84 -17.73 -4.02
CA ILE A 102 18.39 -18.07 -2.66
C ILE A 102 17.69 -16.87 -2.02
N TYR A 103 18.28 -15.68 -2.09
CA TYR A 103 17.66 -14.46 -1.55
C TYR A 103 16.36 -14.12 -2.26
N CYS A 104 16.27 -14.30 -3.58
CA CYS A 104 15.02 -14.11 -4.33
C CYS A 104 13.91 -15.02 -3.79
N LEU A 105 14.22 -16.31 -3.56
CA LEU A 105 13.25 -17.24 -3.00
C LEU A 105 12.81 -16.81 -1.59
N LEU A 106 13.76 -16.48 -0.71
CA LEU A 106 13.46 -16.06 0.66
C LEU A 106 12.65 -14.75 0.71
N PHE A 107 12.95 -13.79 -0.17
CA PHE A 107 12.31 -12.47 -0.18
C PHE A 107 10.93 -12.47 -0.83
N ILE A 108 10.60 -13.48 -1.64
CA ILE A 108 9.24 -13.68 -2.18
C ILE A 108 8.30 -14.29 -1.12
N VAL A 109 8.80 -15.13 -0.20
CA VAL A 109 7.94 -15.81 0.81
C VAL A 109 6.98 -14.88 1.55
N PRO A 110 7.41 -13.69 2.06
CA PRO A 110 6.53 -12.77 2.77
C PRO A 110 5.29 -12.34 2.00
N VAL A 111 5.39 -12.09 0.69
CA VAL A 111 4.26 -11.62 -0.13
C VAL A 111 3.27 -12.75 -0.46
N LEU A 112 3.72 -14.02 -0.36
CA LEU A 112 2.86 -15.19 -0.52
C LEU A 112 1.94 -15.42 0.69
N LEU A 113 2.31 -14.89 1.86
CA LEU A 113 1.49 -14.98 3.05
C LEU A 113 0.26 -14.06 2.92
N PRO A 114 -0.95 -14.56 3.25
CA PRO A 114 -2.11 -13.68 3.40
C PRO A 114 -1.79 -12.55 4.39
N ARG A 115 -2.18 -11.32 4.06
CA ARG A 115 -1.90 -10.13 4.88
C ARG A 115 -2.37 -10.27 6.32
N VAL A 116 -3.54 -10.87 6.53
CA VAL A 116 -4.07 -11.17 7.87
C VAL A 116 -3.13 -12.10 8.67
N SER A 117 -2.56 -13.11 8.02
CA SER A 117 -1.61 -14.02 8.68
C SER A 117 -0.31 -13.31 9.01
N ALA A 118 0.24 -12.51 8.09
CA ALA A 118 1.42 -11.68 8.34
C ALA A 118 1.19 -10.70 9.50
N ALA A 119 0.01 -10.09 9.56
CA ALA A 119 -0.41 -9.20 10.63
C ALA A 119 -0.38 -9.90 12.00
N PHE A 120 -0.89 -11.13 12.11
CA PHE A 120 -0.83 -11.90 13.36
C PHE A 120 0.60 -12.26 13.76
N VAL A 121 1.43 -12.73 12.82
CA VAL A 121 2.85 -13.04 13.08
C VAL A 121 3.55 -11.84 13.70
N TRP A 122 3.40 -10.66 13.10
CA TRP A 122 4.05 -9.45 13.61
C TRP A 122 3.39 -8.88 14.86
N LYS A 123 2.07 -9.03 15.02
CA LYS A 123 1.39 -8.67 16.28
C LYS A 123 1.95 -9.46 17.46
N PHE A 124 2.20 -10.75 17.29
CA PHE A 124 2.86 -11.56 18.32
C PHE A 124 4.35 -11.24 18.44
N ALA A 125 5.04 -10.98 17.33
CA ALA A 125 6.45 -10.58 17.35
C ALA A 125 6.68 -9.25 18.09
N TYR A 126 5.72 -8.32 18.04
CA TYR A 126 5.74 -7.05 18.75
C TYR A 126 5.21 -7.13 20.19
N HIS A 127 4.85 -8.31 20.68
CA HIS A 127 4.33 -8.43 22.04
C HIS A 127 5.36 -7.94 23.08
N PRO A 128 5.02 -7.03 24.01
CA PRO A 128 6.01 -6.36 24.87
C PRO A 128 6.78 -7.28 25.80
N LEU A 129 6.21 -8.44 26.17
CA LEU A 129 6.80 -9.33 27.17
C LEU A 129 7.65 -10.48 26.59
N TYR A 130 7.24 -11.02 25.45
CA TYR A 130 7.78 -12.25 24.87
C TYR A 130 7.91 -12.19 23.35
N GLY A 131 7.63 -11.04 22.73
CA GLY A 131 7.73 -10.87 21.30
C GLY A 131 9.17 -10.95 20.83
N ILE A 132 9.42 -11.69 19.75
CA ILE A 132 10.77 -11.90 19.22
C ILE A 132 11.46 -10.59 18.80
N ALA A 133 10.68 -9.55 18.42
CA ALA A 133 11.21 -8.25 18.01
C ALA A 133 11.49 -7.30 19.21
N THR A 134 10.79 -7.47 20.33
CA THR A 134 10.86 -6.59 21.51
C THR A 134 11.73 -7.18 22.63
N TYR A 135 11.82 -8.51 22.72
CA TYR A 135 12.59 -9.21 23.75
C TYR A 135 14.10 -8.85 23.74
N PRO A 136 14.80 -8.80 22.59
CA PRO A 136 16.21 -8.39 22.56
C PRO A 136 16.41 -6.96 23.09
N TYR A 137 15.50 -6.03 22.76
CA TYR A 137 15.55 -4.67 23.28
C TYR A 137 15.42 -4.64 24.81
N ARG A 138 14.50 -5.45 25.36
CA ARG A 138 14.32 -5.56 26.82
C ARG A 138 15.57 -6.08 27.52
N LEU A 139 16.26 -7.06 26.93
CA LEU A 139 17.50 -7.61 27.47
C LEU A 139 18.62 -6.56 27.50
N LEU A 140 18.79 -5.83 26.40
CA LEU A 140 19.84 -4.80 26.25
C LEU A 140 19.62 -3.58 27.15
N THR A 141 18.37 -3.26 27.46
CA THR A 141 18.00 -2.06 28.23
C THR A 141 17.76 -2.32 29.72
N GLY A 142 18.04 -3.54 30.20
CA GLY A 142 17.84 -3.89 31.61
C GLY A 142 16.37 -3.95 32.03
N GLY A 143 15.45 -4.23 31.11
CA GLY A 143 14.04 -4.45 31.41
C GLY A 143 13.05 -3.39 30.92
N LEU A 144 13.47 -2.39 30.13
CA LEU A 144 12.53 -1.41 29.56
C LEU A 144 11.55 -2.09 28.61
N ILE A 145 10.26 -1.80 28.81
CA ILE A 145 9.18 -2.34 27.98
C ILE A 145 9.04 -1.46 26.73
N PHE A 146 9.30 -2.06 25.56
CA PHE A 146 9.02 -1.46 24.27
C PHE A 146 7.78 -2.11 23.68
N ASP A 147 6.68 -1.35 23.67
CA ASP A 147 5.44 -1.73 23.00
C ASP A 147 5.17 -0.75 21.85
N PRO A 148 5.55 -1.11 20.61
CA PRO A 148 5.40 -0.22 19.47
C PRO A 148 3.94 -0.05 19.05
N LEU A 149 3.05 -0.98 19.37
CA LEU A 149 1.64 -0.93 18.99
C LEU A 149 0.78 -0.12 19.97
N SER A 150 1.20 -0.02 21.24
CA SER A 150 0.42 0.69 22.25
C SER A 150 0.61 2.22 22.29
N LYS A 151 1.61 2.77 21.59
CA LYS A 151 1.86 4.23 21.58
C LYS A 151 1.43 4.90 20.26
N PRO A 152 0.69 6.03 20.30
CA PRO A 152 0.21 6.71 19.09
C PRO A 152 1.32 7.09 18.10
N ALA A 153 2.48 7.48 18.62
CA ALA A 153 3.62 7.92 17.82
C ALA A 153 4.29 6.77 17.04
N THR A 154 4.21 5.53 17.53
CA THR A 154 4.94 4.37 16.96
C THR A 154 4.02 3.37 16.27
N ALA A 155 2.74 3.29 16.64
CA ALA A 155 1.82 2.27 16.17
C ALA A 155 1.72 2.24 14.64
N LEU A 156 1.52 3.39 13.99
CA LEU A 156 1.42 3.47 12.54
C LEU A 156 2.68 2.97 11.85
N PHE A 157 3.86 3.34 12.37
CA PHE A 157 5.14 2.93 11.79
C PHE A 157 5.44 1.44 12.01
N ALA A 158 5.01 0.88 13.15
CA ALA A 158 5.13 -0.55 13.43
C ALA A 158 4.27 -1.38 12.47
N VAL A 159 3.04 -0.93 12.20
CA VAL A 159 2.18 -1.57 11.20
C VAL A 159 2.79 -1.37 9.79
N ALA A 160 3.25 -0.17 9.46
CA ALA A 160 3.89 0.12 8.17
C ALA A 160 5.16 -0.70 7.94
N SER A 161 5.94 -1.02 8.98
CA SER A 161 7.11 -1.88 8.81
C SER A 161 6.76 -3.30 8.38
N VAL A 162 5.57 -3.80 8.72
CA VAL A 162 5.11 -5.11 8.23
C VAL A 162 4.74 -5.05 6.76
N ASP A 163 4.06 -3.98 6.33
CA ASP A 163 3.76 -3.73 4.92
C ASP A 163 5.05 -3.61 4.08
N VAL A 164 6.02 -2.82 4.57
CA VAL A 164 7.34 -2.66 3.95
C VAL A 164 8.12 -3.97 3.95
N TRP A 165 7.99 -4.81 4.98
CA TRP A 165 8.59 -6.13 5.00
C TRP A 165 8.02 -7.05 3.91
N GLN A 166 6.71 -7.05 3.68
CA GLN A 166 6.12 -7.86 2.59
C GLN A 166 6.47 -7.31 1.21
N TRP A 167 6.16 -6.03 0.98
CA TRP A 167 6.28 -5.41 -0.34
C TRP A 167 7.70 -4.97 -0.69
N GLY A 168 8.46 -4.48 0.28
CA GLY A 168 9.85 -4.05 0.08
C GLY A 168 10.76 -5.21 -0.30
N LEU A 169 10.60 -6.37 0.34
CA LEU A 169 11.35 -7.58 -0.02
C LEU A 169 10.97 -8.10 -1.41
N PHE A 170 9.68 -8.15 -1.72
CA PHE A 170 9.22 -8.54 -3.05
C PHE A 170 9.73 -7.58 -4.14
N PHE A 171 9.63 -6.27 -3.92
CA PHE A 171 10.10 -5.27 -4.88
C PHE A 171 11.61 -5.26 -5.00
N ALA A 172 12.37 -5.60 -3.95
CA ALA A 172 13.83 -5.76 -4.04
C ALA A 172 14.22 -6.82 -5.08
N VAL A 173 13.47 -7.93 -5.12
CA VAL A 173 13.67 -8.98 -6.12
C VAL A 173 13.39 -8.45 -7.52
N ILE A 174 12.31 -7.70 -7.71
CA ILE A 174 12.00 -7.09 -9.00
C ILE A 174 13.10 -6.11 -9.42
N VAL A 175 13.55 -5.23 -8.52
CA VAL A 175 14.63 -4.28 -8.79
C VAL A 175 15.92 -5.00 -9.16
N LEU A 176 16.29 -6.08 -8.47
CA LEU A 176 17.43 -6.91 -8.85
C LEU A 176 17.28 -7.44 -10.29
N LYS A 177 16.11 -7.98 -10.65
CA LYS A 177 15.87 -8.50 -12.00
C LYS A 177 15.91 -7.42 -13.06
N LEU A 178 15.42 -6.22 -12.75
CA LEU A 178 15.56 -5.06 -13.63
C LEU A 178 17.03 -4.67 -13.83
N LEU A 179 17.83 -4.64 -12.76
CA LEU A 179 19.28 -4.37 -12.85
C LEU A 179 20.01 -5.41 -13.71
N GLU A 180 19.64 -6.69 -13.60
CA GLU A 180 20.22 -7.79 -14.42
C GLU A 180 19.89 -7.67 -15.91
N THR A 181 18.86 -6.93 -16.30
CA THR A 181 18.51 -6.70 -17.72
C THR A 181 19.27 -5.53 -18.37
N LEU A 182 19.98 -4.72 -17.58
CA LEU A 182 20.67 -3.55 -18.11
C LEU A 182 21.88 -3.96 -18.97
N PRO A 183 22.14 -3.25 -20.09
CA PRO A 183 23.36 -3.45 -20.86
C PRO A 183 24.59 -3.13 -19.99
N PRO A 184 25.67 -3.94 -20.03
CA PRO A 184 26.85 -3.71 -19.20
C PRO A 184 27.70 -2.51 -19.64
N GLN A 185 27.60 -2.10 -20.91
CA GLN A 185 28.52 -1.11 -21.51
C GLN A 185 28.51 0.27 -20.79
N PRO A 186 27.36 0.87 -20.41
CA PRO A 186 27.35 2.13 -19.68
C PRO A 186 27.98 2.03 -18.28
N ILE A 187 27.85 0.87 -17.63
CA ILE A 187 28.42 0.59 -16.31
C ILE A 187 29.94 0.44 -16.42
N GLU A 188 30.41 -0.27 -17.44
CA GLU A 188 31.85 -0.44 -17.72
C GLU A 188 32.52 0.89 -18.09
N ALA A 189 31.88 1.72 -18.92
CA ALA A 189 32.35 3.05 -19.27
C ALA A 189 32.52 3.93 -18.01
N ALA A 190 31.51 3.97 -17.14
CA ALA A 190 31.59 4.73 -15.89
C ALA A 190 32.70 4.22 -14.95
N ARG A 191 33.02 2.92 -14.98
CA ARG A 191 34.15 2.35 -14.22
C ARG A 191 35.51 2.78 -14.79
N LEU A 192 35.62 2.90 -16.11
CA LEU A 192 36.82 3.44 -16.76
C LEU A 192 37.02 4.93 -16.41
N ASP A 193 35.94 5.68 -16.24
CA ASP A 193 35.96 7.07 -15.75
C ASP A 193 36.21 7.20 -14.23
N HIS A 194 36.60 6.11 -13.56
CA HIS A 194 36.85 6.04 -12.12
C HIS A 194 35.65 6.46 -11.23
N ALA A 195 34.42 6.30 -11.72
CA ALA A 195 33.23 6.53 -10.90
C ALA A 195 33.13 5.49 -9.77
N ARG A 196 32.80 5.94 -8.55
CA ARG A 196 32.55 5.07 -7.40
C ARG A 196 31.26 4.28 -7.59
N HIS A 197 31.13 3.09 -6.97
CA HIS A 197 29.94 2.23 -7.07
C HIS A 197 28.61 2.98 -6.82
N TRP A 198 28.53 3.81 -5.77
CA TRP A 198 27.31 4.57 -5.49
C TRP A 198 27.01 5.63 -6.57
N GLN A 199 28.04 6.22 -7.21
CA GLN A 199 27.86 7.17 -8.30
C GLN A 199 27.31 6.45 -9.54
N ILE A 200 27.83 5.25 -9.84
CA ILE A 200 27.32 4.43 -10.93
C ILE A 200 25.83 4.12 -10.71
N HIS A 201 25.43 3.75 -9.48
CA HIS A 201 24.02 3.49 -9.22
C HIS A 201 23.13 4.73 -9.28
N ALA A 202 23.55 5.82 -8.63
CA ALA A 202 22.76 7.04 -8.55
C ALA A 202 22.62 7.76 -9.90
N TYR A 203 23.68 7.75 -10.72
CA TYR A 203 23.75 8.55 -11.95
C TYR A 203 23.65 7.74 -13.25
N VAL A 204 23.83 6.41 -13.21
CA VAL A 204 23.74 5.55 -14.40
C VAL A 204 22.61 4.53 -14.25
N THR A 205 22.70 3.60 -13.29
CA THR A 205 21.76 2.45 -13.27
C THR A 205 20.33 2.84 -12.88
N LEU A 206 20.15 3.65 -11.82
CA LEU A 206 18.80 4.05 -11.39
C LEU A 206 18.11 4.98 -12.40
N PRO A 207 18.79 5.95 -13.03
CA PRO A 207 18.22 6.72 -14.13
C PRO A 207 17.79 5.86 -15.32
N MET A 208 18.57 4.84 -15.70
CA MET A 208 18.18 3.89 -16.75
C MET A 208 16.92 3.10 -16.38
N LEU A 209 16.69 2.85 -15.09
CA LEU A 209 15.51 2.17 -14.56
C LEU A 209 14.38 3.13 -14.15
N LYS A 210 14.45 4.42 -14.47
CA LYS A 210 13.44 5.42 -14.05
C LYS A 210 12.02 4.98 -14.39
N ALA A 211 11.76 4.58 -15.64
CA ALA A 211 10.42 4.18 -16.09
C ALA A 211 9.86 2.96 -15.33
N PRO A 212 10.57 1.81 -15.23
CA PRO A 212 10.05 0.68 -14.45
C PRO A 212 9.96 0.96 -12.94
N LEU A 213 10.86 1.77 -12.37
CA LEU A 213 10.77 2.16 -10.95
C LEU A 213 9.55 3.04 -10.65
N ILE A 214 9.21 3.96 -11.56
CA ILE A 214 7.98 4.75 -11.49
C ILE A 214 6.76 3.83 -11.55
N SER A 215 6.74 2.87 -12.47
CA SER A 215 5.64 1.90 -12.57
C SER A 215 5.48 1.10 -11.27
N LEU A 216 6.58 0.65 -10.66
CA LEU A 216 6.54 -0.02 -9.35
C LEU A 216 6.00 0.89 -8.25
N MET A 217 6.41 2.16 -8.22
CA MET A 217 5.90 3.14 -7.27
C MET A 217 4.37 3.29 -7.42
N PHE A 218 3.84 3.41 -8.63
CA PHE A 218 2.39 3.47 -8.87
C PHE A 218 1.67 2.21 -8.42
N VAL A 219 2.23 1.03 -8.70
CA VAL A 219 1.67 -0.25 -8.21
C VAL A 219 1.60 -0.25 -6.69
N LYS A 220 2.67 0.18 -6.01
CA LYS A 220 2.67 0.26 -4.54
C LYS A 220 1.69 1.29 -4.02
N MET A 221 1.56 2.44 -4.67
CA MET A 221 0.59 3.46 -4.28
C MET A 221 -0.85 2.93 -4.37
N ILE A 222 -1.23 2.30 -5.48
CA ILE A 222 -2.58 1.71 -5.63
C ILE A 222 -2.84 0.65 -4.55
N GLU A 223 -1.82 -0.15 -4.26
CA GLU A 223 -1.92 -1.23 -3.30
C GLU A 223 -2.01 -0.72 -1.85
N SER A 224 -1.25 0.31 -1.52
CA SER A 224 -1.17 0.85 -0.16
C SER A 224 -2.47 1.50 0.32
N LEU A 225 -3.28 2.02 -0.62
CA LEU A 225 -4.63 2.53 -0.35
C LEU A 225 -5.59 1.47 0.20
N ARG A 226 -5.25 0.18 0.10
CA ARG A 226 -6.06 -0.95 0.58
C ARG A 226 -5.43 -1.61 1.80
N SER A 227 -5.05 -0.81 2.79
CA SER A 227 -4.33 -1.25 4.01
C SER A 227 -5.20 -1.78 5.15
N PHE A 228 -6.52 -1.79 4.97
CA PHE A 228 -7.51 -2.14 5.99
C PHE A 228 -7.16 -3.38 6.81
N ASP A 229 -6.81 -4.48 6.14
CA ASP A 229 -6.60 -5.79 6.76
C ASP A 229 -5.46 -5.78 7.78
N LEU A 230 -4.32 -5.21 7.43
CA LEU A 230 -3.14 -5.13 8.28
C LEU A 230 -3.41 -4.25 9.51
N ILE A 231 -3.99 -3.07 9.31
CA ILE A 231 -4.31 -2.11 10.38
C ILE A 231 -5.37 -2.69 11.32
N TYR A 232 -6.43 -3.28 10.77
CA TYR A 232 -7.52 -3.88 11.54
C TYR A 232 -7.02 -5.01 12.45
N VAL A 233 -6.19 -5.92 11.95
CA VAL A 233 -5.71 -7.06 12.73
C VAL A 233 -4.73 -6.63 13.81
N MET A 234 -3.80 -5.73 13.49
CA MET A 234 -2.73 -5.35 14.42
C MET A 234 -3.22 -4.38 15.49
N THR A 235 -4.01 -3.37 15.12
CA THR A 235 -4.31 -2.21 15.99
C THR A 235 -5.79 -1.84 16.07
N ARG A 236 -6.63 -2.26 15.11
CA ARG A 236 -8.04 -1.82 15.00
C ARG A 236 -8.19 -0.28 14.98
N GLY A 237 -7.25 0.43 14.34
CA GLY A 237 -7.25 1.91 14.30
C GLY A 237 -6.63 2.60 15.52
N GLY A 238 -6.24 1.83 16.54
CA GLY A 238 -5.70 2.34 17.79
C GLY A 238 -4.17 2.52 17.82
N PRO A 239 -3.63 3.09 18.92
CA PRO A 239 -4.33 3.55 20.13
C PRO A 239 -5.13 4.83 19.88
N GLY A 240 -6.36 4.89 20.39
CA GLY A 240 -7.32 5.94 20.03
C GLY A 240 -7.69 5.83 18.55
N VAL A 241 -7.35 6.87 17.76
CA VAL A 241 -7.54 6.94 16.30
C VAL A 241 -6.21 7.13 15.55
N ALA A 242 -5.09 6.76 16.19
CA ALA A 242 -3.74 7.06 15.69
C ALA A 242 -3.35 6.25 14.44
N THR A 243 -3.96 5.10 14.20
CA THR A 243 -3.76 4.28 13.00
C THR A 243 -5.03 4.14 12.17
N GLU A 244 -6.07 4.90 12.49
CA GLU A 244 -7.35 4.86 11.80
C GLU A 244 -7.23 5.55 10.44
N THR A 245 -7.03 4.75 9.39
CA THR A 245 -7.11 5.17 7.99
C THR A 245 -8.55 5.35 7.52
N LEU A 246 -8.76 6.00 6.37
CA LEU A 246 -10.08 6.26 5.79
C LEU A 246 -10.93 4.99 5.59
N ASP A 247 -10.32 3.91 5.08
CA ASP A 247 -10.97 2.61 4.91
C ASP A 247 -11.37 1.98 6.26
N MET A 248 -10.52 2.09 7.28
CA MET A 248 -10.81 1.67 8.64
C MET A 248 -11.95 2.50 9.27
N TYR A 249 -11.94 3.81 9.07
CA TYR A 249 -12.97 4.70 9.61
C TYR A 249 -14.33 4.47 8.95
N ALA A 250 -14.36 4.34 7.62
CA ALA A 250 -15.57 4.00 6.88
C ALA A 250 -16.14 2.65 7.32
N PHE A 251 -15.27 1.65 7.52
CA PHE A 251 -15.69 0.36 8.07
C PHE A 251 -16.26 0.49 9.48
N SER A 252 -15.59 1.25 10.36
CA SER A 252 -16.04 1.43 11.74
C SER A 252 -17.42 2.10 11.81
N GLN A 253 -17.62 3.20 11.09
CA GLN A 253 -18.91 3.91 11.07
C GLN A 253 -20.03 3.11 10.40
N GLY A 254 -19.70 2.40 9.32
CA GLY A 254 -20.66 1.64 8.53
C GLY A 254 -21.14 0.36 9.20
N PHE A 255 -20.26 -0.35 9.91
CA PHE A 255 -20.53 -1.71 10.36
C PHE A 255 -20.35 -1.96 11.86
N ILE A 256 -19.52 -1.19 12.57
CA ILE A 256 -19.14 -1.50 13.96
C ILE A 256 -19.82 -0.57 14.96
N GLU A 257 -19.63 0.75 14.80
CA GLU A 257 -20.01 1.74 15.81
C GLU A 257 -21.43 2.27 15.63
N SER A 258 -21.77 2.76 14.43
CA SER A 258 -23.01 3.53 14.21
C SER A 258 -23.98 2.88 13.23
N GLY A 259 -23.53 1.91 12.44
CA GLY A 259 -24.36 1.30 11.39
C GLY A 259 -24.75 2.28 10.27
N LYS A 260 -24.11 3.46 10.19
CA LYS A 260 -24.44 4.54 9.25
C LYS A 260 -23.81 4.26 7.87
N VAL A 261 -24.39 3.32 7.14
CA VAL A 261 -23.88 2.86 5.82
C VAL A 261 -23.85 4.00 4.80
N SER A 262 -24.83 4.89 4.85
CA SER A 262 -24.87 6.10 4.02
C SER A 262 -23.63 6.97 4.22
N TYR A 263 -23.31 7.28 5.47
CA TYR A 263 -22.15 8.08 5.84
C TYR A 263 -20.82 7.40 5.45
N ALA A 264 -20.70 6.09 5.71
CA ALA A 264 -19.55 5.30 5.27
C ALA A 264 -19.41 5.24 3.74
N SER A 265 -20.52 5.16 3.02
CA SER A 265 -20.51 5.18 1.54
C SER A 265 -20.09 6.54 1.00
N ALA A 266 -20.49 7.65 1.64
CA ALA A 266 -20.03 8.98 1.28
C ALA A 266 -18.50 9.11 1.43
N MET A 267 -17.93 8.56 2.52
CA MET A 267 -16.46 8.50 2.69
C MET A 267 -15.79 7.71 1.56
N ALA A 268 -16.31 6.52 1.25
CA ALA A 268 -15.75 5.65 0.22
C ALA A 268 -15.79 6.30 -1.18
N VAL A 269 -16.90 6.97 -1.52
CA VAL A 269 -17.06 7.71 -2.79
C VAL A 269 -16.10 8.89 -2.86
N LEU A 270 -15.96 9.66 -1.78
CA LEU A 270 -15.01 10.77 -1.72
C LEU A 270 -13.58 10.27 -1.87
N MET A 271 -13.21 9.19 -1.18
CA MET A 271 -11.90 8.54 -1.31
C MET A 271 -11.63 8.07 -2.73
N MET A 272 -12.63 7.46 -3.40
CA MET A 272 -12.53 7.05 -4.80
C MET A 272 -12.25 8.25 -5.71
N ILE A 273 -13.01 9.34 -5.59
CA ILE A 273 -12.82 10.55 -6.40
C ILE A 273 -11.44 11.16 -6.15
N ALA A 274 -11.05 11.33 -4.88
CA ALA A 274 -9.77 11.90 -4.50
C ALA A 274 -8.59 11.07 -5.05
N THR A 275 -8.68 9.75 -4.97
CA THR A 275 -7.68 8.82 -5.50
C THR A 275 -7.56 8.95 -7.01
N VAL A 276 -8.68 8.88 -7.75
CA VAL A 276 -8.70 8.98 -9.21
C VAL A 276 -8.06 10.29 -9.68
N ILE A 277 -8.44 11.41 -9.06
CA ILE A 277 -7.90 12.73 -9.41
C ILE A 277 -6.39 12.79 -9.13
N THR A 278 -5.98 12.41 -7.92
CA THR A 278 -4.57 12.50 -7.49
C THR A 278 -3.67 11.65 -8.38
N PHE A 279 -4.04 10.39 -8.62
CA PHE A 279 -3.24 9.48 -9.44
C PHE A 279 -3.19 9.92 -10.90
N THR A 280 -4.30 10.41 -11.45
CA THR A 280 -4.33 10.94 -12.82
C THR A 280 -3.42 12.16 -12.96
N MET A 281 -3.43 13.07 -11.99
CA MET A 281 -2.55 14.24 -11.98
C MET A 281 -1.07 13.86 -11.84
N LEU A 282 -0.76 12.95 -10.92
CA LEU A 282 0.61 12.44 -10.73
C LEU A 282 1.11 11.74 -12.00
N TRP A 283 0.30 10.88 -12.61
CA TRP A 283 0.65 10.17 -13.84
C TRP A 283 0.97 11.15 -14.98
N LYS A 284 0.11 12.14 -15.20
CA LYS A 284 0.34 13.18 -16.23
C LYS A 284 1.64 13.96 -15.99
N ARG A 285 1.95 14.31 -14.74
CA ARG A 285 3.20 15.02 -14.39
C ARG A 285 4.45 14.19 -14.61
N VAL A 286 4.36 12.88 -14.50
CA VAL A 286 5.51 11.98 -14.68
C VAL A 286 5.78 11.69 -16.16
N GLN A 287 4.75 11.78 -17.00
CA GLN A 287 4.88 11.64 -18.46
C GLN A 287 5.26 12.95 -19.18
N ALA A 288 5.06 14.11 -18.54
CA ALA A 288 5.48 15.41 -19.03
C ALA A 288 6.99 15.63 -18.80
#